data_AF-A0A7C6S6I5-F1
#
_entry.id   AF-A0A7C6S6I5-F1
#
_cell.length_a   1.000
_cell.length_b   1.000
_cell.length_c   1.000
_cell.angle_alpha   90.00
_cell.angle_beta   90.00
_cell.angle_gamma   90.00
#
_symmetry.space_group_name_H-M   'P 1'
#
loop_
_entity.id
_entity.type
_entity.pdbx_description
1 polymer ?
#
loop_
_entity_poly.entity_id
_entity_poly.type
_entity_poly.pdbx_seq_one_letter_code
_entity_poly.pdbx_strand_id
1 'polypeptide(L)' 'MWKKELLKNKLYALVLILIGLVSILIERDGTFFIFALMIGIPLFFAKDNWIM' A
#
# COMPACT_ATOMS: atom_id res chain seq x y z
N MET A 1 -2.98 13.74 -14.26
CA MET A 1 -2.37 13.80 -12.92
C MET A 1 -1.30 12.69 -12.70
N TRP A 2 -0.69 12.17 -13.77
CA TRP A 2 0.42 11.20 -13.68
C TRP A 2 1.76 11.93 -13.71
N LYS A 3 2.25 12.35 -12.53
CA LYS A 3 3.67 12.63 -12.39
C LYS A 3 4.38 11.29 -12.25
N LYS A 4 5.38 11.03 -13.11
CA LYS A 4 6.20 9.80 -13.06
C LYS A 4 6.82 9.59 -11.66
N GLU A 5 7.06 10.68 -10.94
CA GLU A 5 7.58 10.70 -9.58
C GLU A 5 6.65 10.01 -8.56
N LEU A 6 5.33 10.00 -8.80
CA LEU A 6 4.34 9.38 -7.89
C LEU A 6 4.10 7.89 -8.16
N LEU A 7 4.71 7.34 -9.22
CA LEU A 7 4.56 5.91 -9.54
C LEU A 7 5.20 5.02 -8.48
N LYS A 8 6.28 5.48 -7.83
CA LYS A 8 6.92 4.77 -6.71
C LYS A 8 5.93 4.58 -5.56
N ASN A 9 5.32 5.66 -5.06
CA ASN A 9 4.29 5.59 -4.03
C ASN A 9 3.17 4.59 -4.36
N LYS A 10 2.64 4.66 -5.59
CA LYS A 10 1.57 3.75 -6.04
C LYS A 10 2.01 2.30 -6.06
N LEU A 11 3.22 2.01 -6.55
CA LEU A 11 3.77 0.66 -6.59
C LEU A 11 3.95 0.10 -5.18
N TYR A 12 4.58 0.86 -4.28
CA TYR A 12 4.79 0.43 -2.90
C TYR A 12 3.46 0.26 -2.15
N ALA A 13 2.51 1.16 -2.34
CA ALA A 13 1.16 1.02 -1.79
C ALA A 13 0.50 -0.29 -2.27
N LEU A 14 0.59 -0.59 -3.57
CA LEU A 14 0.02 -1.80 -4.15
C LEU A 14 0.67 -3.07 -3.57
N VAL A 15 2.00 -3.08 -3.48
CA VAL A 15 2.77 -4.19 -2.89
C VAL A 15 2.38 -4.39 -1.42
N LEU A 16 2.28 -3.32 -0.64
CA LEU A 16 1.90 -3.40 0.77
C LEU A 16 0.50 -4.00 0.95
N ILE A 17 -0.46 -3.55 0.15
CA ILE A 17 -1.84 -4.06 0.17
C ILE A 17 -1.88 -5.53 -0.26
N LEU A 18 -1.12 -5.93 -1.28
CA LEU A 18 -1.00 -7.32 -1.71
C LEU A 18 -0.42 -8.22 -0.62
N ILE A 19 0.64 -7.79 0.05
CA ILE A 19 1.22 -8.54 1.18
C ILE A 19 0.20 -8.70 2.30
N GLY A 20 -0.52 -7.63 2.64
CA GLY A 20 -1.61 -7.71 3.62
C GLY A 20 -2.72 -8.69 3.21
N LEU A 21 -3.08 -8.71 1.93
CA LEU A 21 -4.09 -9.63 1.40
C LEU A 21 -3.60 -11.09 1.49
N VAL A 22 -2.32 -11.34 1.21
CA VAL A 22 -1.70 -12.66 1.34
C VAL A 22 -1.67 -13.13 2.79
N SER A 23 -1.43 -12.24 3.76
CA SER A 23 -1.50 -12.58 5.19
C SER A 23 -2.89 -13.08 5.60
N ILE A 24 -3.98 -12.49 5.10
CA ILE A 24 -5.35 -13.02 5.33
C ILE A 24 -5.50 -14.44 4.80
N LEU A 25 -4.96 -14.73 3.62
CA LEU A 25 -5.11 -16.06 3.01
C LEU A 25 -4.38 -17.15 3.81
N ILE A 26 -3.27 -16.81 4.46
CA ILE A 26 -2.46 -17.75 5.25
C ILE A 26 -2.99 -17.87 6.67
N GLU A 27 -3.17 -16.74 7.37
CA GLU A 27 -3.45 -16.71 8.80
C GLU A 27 -4.95 -16.71 9.11
N ARG A 28 -5.80 -16.46 8.11
CA ARG A 28 -7.25 -16.21 8.26
C ARG A 28 -7.59 -15.09 9.24
N ASP A 29 -6.61 -14.25 9.57
CA ASP A 29 -6.74 -13.07 10.42
C ASP A 29 -6.55 -11.79 9.59
N GLY A 30 -7.39 -10.79 9.83
CA GLY A 30 -7.43 -9.54 9.07
C GLY A 30 -6.65 -8.39 9.68
N THR A 31 -6.09 -8.56 10.87
CA THR A 31 -5.52 -7.46 11.66
C THR A 31 -4.34 -6.81 10.94
N PHE A 32 -3.41 -7.63 10.44
CA PHE A 32 -2.29 -7.14 9.66
C PHE A 32 -2.73 -6.44 8.37
N PHE A 33 -3.76 -6.97 7.70
CA PHE A 33 -4.30 -6.33 6.50
C PHE A 33 -4.90 -4.95 6.78
N ILE A 34 -5.61 -4.78 7.90
CA ILE A 34 -6.12 -3.47 8.30
C ILE A 34 -4.96 -2.48 8.51
N PHE A 35 -3.89 -2.88 9.19
CA PHE A 35 -2.70 -2.03 9.35
C PHE A 35 -2.03 -1.72 7.99
N ALA A 36 -1.93 -2.70 7.10
CA ALA A 36 -1.41 -2.50 5.76
C ALA A 36 -2.26 -1.51 4.95
N LEU A 37 -3.60 -1.56 5.07
CA LEU A 37 -4.51 -0.61 4.42
C LEU A 37 -4.38 0.80 5.00
N MET A 38 -4.23 0.94 6.32
CA MET A 38 -4.05 2.24 6.99
C MET A 38 -2.83 3.00 6.45
N ILE A 39 -1.80 2.29 5.98
CA ILE A 39 -0.59 2.89 5.39
C ILE A 39 -0.69 2.94 3.86
N GLY A 40 -1.16 1.86 3.22
CA GLY A 40 -1.21 1.71 1.78
C GLY A 40 -2.20 2.66 1.10
N ILE A 41 -3.37 2.89 1.69
CA ILE A 41 -4.38 3.79 1.12
C ILE A 41 -3.86 5.25 1.07
N PRO A 42 -3.38 5.86 2.17
CA PRO A 42 -2.80 7.20 2.12
C PRO A 42 -1.62 7.30 1.15
N LEU A 43 -0.74 6.29 1.12
CA LEU A 43 0.42 6.27 0.22
C LEU A 43 0.00 6.25 -1.26
N PHE A 44 -1.09 5.55 -1.61
CA PHE A 44 -1.60 5.50 -2.98
C PHE A 44 -2.15 6.86 -3.47
N PHE A 45 -2.72 7.65 -2.56
CA PHE A 45 -3.31 8.96 -2.82
C PHE A 45 -2.37 10.14 -2.51
N ALA A 46 -1.18 9.87 -1.96
CA ALA A 46 -0.17 10.89 -1.71
C ALA A 46 0.19 11.64 -3.01
N LYS A 47 0.16 12.98 -2.92
CA LYS A 47 0.45 13.89 -4.04
C LYS A 47 1.93 14.22 -4.19
N ASP A 48 2.73 13.87 -3.18
CA ASP A 48 4.18 14.02 -3.13
C ASP A 48 4.81 12.64 -3.00
N ASN A 49 6.01 12.47 -3.56
CA ASN A 49 6.74 11.21 -3.45
C ASN A 49 7.27 11.05 -2.02
N TRP A 50 6.78 10.07 -1.28
CA TRP A 50 7.20 9.81 0.10
C TRP A 50 8.34 8.78 0.14
N ILE A 51 8.63 8.18 -1.02
CA ILE A 51 9.65 7.14 -1.17
C ILE A 51 10.76 7.70 -2.04
N MET A 52 11.84 8.10 -1.39
CA MET A 52 13.06 8.65 -2.00
C MET A 52 13.79 7.55 -2.80
#